data_AF-A0A2J0N3P8-F1
#
_entry.id   AF-A0A2J0N3P8-F1
#
_cell.length_a   1.000
_cell.length_b   1.000
_cell.length_c   1.000
_cell.angle_alpha   90.00
_cell.angle_beta   90.00
_cell.angle_gamma   90.00
#
_symmetry.space_group_name_H-M   'P 1'
#
loop_
_entity.id
_entity.type
_entity.pdbx_description
1 polymer ?
#
loop_
_entity_poly.entity_id
_entity_poly.type
_entity_poly.pdbx_seq_one_letter_code
_entity_poly.pdbx_strand_id
1 'polypeptide(L)'
;TPEATIAGIKALYQVGKEGKIILICGGADKGLDLGLYVNVVNIFCKTVILIPGTGTNKLLKNYKLKISNEKAKDLESAVPKALKYGKKGDIILFSPAFASFGQFNNEYERNNMFLNIIKKLK
;
A
#
# COMPACT_ATOMS: atom_id res chain seq x y z
N THR A 1 7.53 3.41 7.33
CA THR A 1 7.75 4.77 6.81
C THR A 1 7.82 4.71 5.29
N PRO A 2 7.84 5.85 4.56
CA PRO A 2 7.99 5.86 3.11
C PRO A 2 9.26 5.13 2.64
N GLU A 3 10.36 5.27 3.37
CA GLU A 3 11.66 4.64 3.07
C GLU A 3 11.58 3.11 3.16
N ALA A 4 10.93 2.60 4.22
CA ALA A 4 10.73 1.15 4.38
C ALA A 4 9.86 0.58 3.25
N THR A 5 8.83 1.31 2.82
CA THR A 5 7.99 0.89 1.70
C THR A 5 8.77 0.92 0.38
N ILE A 6 9.61 1.93 0.15
CA ILE A 6 10.51 2.00 -1.01
C ILE A 6 11.44 0.78 -1.03
N ALA A 7 12.07 0.45 0.10
CA ALA A 7 12.95 -0.70 0.21
C ALA A 7 12.23 -2.02 -0.10
N GLY A 8 11.02 -2.20 0.44
CA GLY A 8 10.18 -3.36 0.15
C GLY A 8 9.79 -3.47 -1.32
N ILE A 9 9.39 -2.37 -1.95
CA ILE A 9 9.08 -2.33 -3.39
C ILE A 9 10.30 -2.73 -4.22
N LYS A 10 11.47 -2.16 -3.92
CA LYS A 10 12.71 -2.44 -4.64
C LYS A 10 13.19 -3.89 -4.45
N ALA A 11 13.03 -4.45 -3.25
CA ALA A 11 13.41 -5.83 -2.97
C ALA A 11 12.52 -6.85 -3.71
N LEU A 12 11.24 -6.52 -3.88
CA LEU A 12 10.29 -7.38 -4.58
C LEU A 12 10.34 -7.19 -6.10
N TYR A 13 10.77 -6.02 -6.57
CA TYR A 13 10.95 -5.78 -7.98
C TYR A 13 12.13 -6.58 -8.53
N GLN A 14 11.84 -7.46 -9.49
CA GLN A 14 12.85 -8.25 -10.19
C GLN A 14 12.77 -7.93 -11.68
N VAL A 15 13.87 -7.43 -12.24
CA VAL A 15 13.99 -7.17 -13.68
C VAL A 15 13.76 -8.47 -14.43
N GLY A 16 12.84 -8.46 -15.41
CA GLY A 16 12.51 -9.63 -16.23
C GLY A 16 11.43 -10.57 -15.67
N LYS A 17 10.89 -10.35 -14.47
CA LYS A 17 9.68 -11.06 -14.01
C LYS A 17 8.41 -10.37 -14.52
N GLU A 18 7.42 -11.18 -14.90
CA GLU A 18 6.12 -10.70 -15.36
C GLU A 18 5.25 -10.09 -14.25
N GLY A 19 5.46 -10.52 -13.01
CA GLY A 19 4.69 -10.09 -11.85
C GLY A 19 4.85 -8.62 -11.51
N LYS A 20 3.74 -7.92 -11.31
CA LYS A 20 3.73 -6.52 -10.86
C LYS A 20 3.31 -6.39 -9.40
N ILE A 21 3.67 -5.27 -8.79
CA ILE A 21 3.33 -4.98 -7.39
C ILE A 21 2.00 -4.25 -7.32
N ILE A 22 1.09 -4.77 -6.50
CA ILE A 22 -0.15 -4.11 -6.08
C ILE A 22 0.05 -3.68 -4.63
N LEU A 23 0.18 -2.38 -4.42
CA LEU A 23 0.52 -1.82 -3.12
C LEU A 23 -0.75 -1.46 -2.35
N ILE A 24 -0.90 -1.96 -1.13
CA ILE A 24 -1.87 -1.44 -0.17
C ILE A 24 -1.12 -0.46 0.74
N CYS A 25 -1.49 0.82 0.69
CA CYS A 25 -0.87 1.86 1.50
C CYS A 25 -1.85 2.88 2.05
N GLY A 26 -1.44 3.66 3.04
CA GLY A 26 -2.29 4.64 3.71
C GLY A 26 -2.16 4.62 5.22
N GLY A 27 -2.73 5.62 5.87
CA GLY A 27 -2.70 5.80 7.32
C GLY A 27 -2.42 7.25 7.72
N ALA A 28 -1.96 7.45 8.95
CA ALA A 28 -1.77 8.79 9.51
C ALA A 28 -0.45 9.44 9.07
N ASP A 29 -0.52 10.74 8.74
CA ASP A 29 0.64 11.56 8.39
C ASP A 29 1.52 11.78 9.63
N LYS A 30 2.83 11.74 9.42
CA LYS A 30 3.84 12.13 10.41
C LYS A 30 4.67 13.33 9.95
N GLY A 31 4.19 14.08 8.94
CA GLY A 31 4.93 15.21 8.38
C GLY A 31 6.07 14.80 7.44
N LEU A 32 6.08 13.56 6.96
CA LEU A 32 7.14 13.04 6.10
C LEU A 32 6.97 13.53 4.66
N ASP A 33 8.09 13.71 3.94
CA ASP A 33 8.07 13.94 2.49
C ASP A 33 7.76 12.62 1.75
N LEU A 34 6.94 12.73 0.72
CA LEU A 34 6.50 11.59 -0.10
C LEU A 34 7.00 11.67 -1.54
N GLY A 35 7.86 12.64 -1.90
CA GLY A 35 8.27 12.87 -3.28
C GLY A 35 8.96 11.65 -3.89
N LEU A 36 10.00 11.14 -3.22
CA LEU A 36 10.69 9.93 -3.66
C LEU A 36 9.77 8.70 -3.63
N TYR A 37 8.92 8.60 -2.62
CA TYR A 37 7.96 7.51 -2.47
C TYR A 37 7.00 7.44 -3.65
N VAL A 38 6.39 8.56 -4.04
CA VAL A 38 5.48 8.63 -5.19
C VAL A 38 6.18 8.29 -6.49
N ASN A 39 7.43 8.73 -6.67
CA ASN A 39 8.22 8.37 -7.85
C ASN A 39 8.43 6.85 -7.94
N VAL A 40 8.85 6.22 -6.84
CA VAL A 40 9.06 4.77 -6.78
C VAL A 40 7.75 4.02 -7.04
N VAL A 41 6.66 4.43 -6.39
CA VAL A 41 5.34 3.80 -6.60
C VAL A 41 4.92 3.88 -8.07
N ASN A 42 5.06 5.05 -8.71
CA ASN A 42 4.69 5.24 -10.11
C ASN A 42 5.53 4.41 -11.09
N ILE A 43 6.78 4.07 -10.74
CA ILE A 43 7.69 3.29 -11.59
C ILE A 43 7.43 1.79 -11.44
N PHE A 44 7.24 1.30 -10.22
CA PHE A 44 7.31 -0.14 -9.93
C PHE A 44 5.96 -0.78 -9.60
N CYS A 45 4.96 -0.01 -9.18
CA CYS A 45 3.64 -0.54 -8.85
C CYS A 45 2.70 -0.48 -10.05
N LYS A 46 1.83 -1.48 -10.18
CA LYS A 46 0.75 -1.53 -11.17
C LYS A 46 -0.48 -0.77 -10.67
N THR A 47 -0.82 -0.98 -9.40
CA THR A 47 -1.99 -0.37 -8.75
C THR A 47 -1.69 -0.06 -7.30
N VAL A 48 -2.33 0.97 -6.76
CA VAL A 48 -2.31 1.32 -5.34
C VAL A 48 -3.71 1.26 -4.75
N ILE A 49 -3.89 0.53 -3.64
CA ILE A 49 -5.12 0.55 -2.84
C ILE A 49 -4.86 1.38 -1.59
N LEU A 50 -5.67 2.43 -1.43
CA LEU A 50 -5.48 3.45 -0.41
C LEU A 50 -6.41 3.20 0.78
N ILE A 51 -5.86 2.87 1.95
CA ILE A 51 -6.61 2.83 3.20
C ILE A 51 -6.75 4.24 3.79
N PRO A 52 -7.79 4.54 4.59
CA PRO A 52 -8.01 5.90 5.09
C PRO A 52 -6.89 6.40 6.02
N GLY A 53 -6.82 7.73 6.17
CA GLY A 53 -5.93 8.39 7.11
C GLY A 53 -5.46 9.76 6.62
N THR A 54 -4.95 10.58 7.54
CA THR A 54 -4.49 11.94 7.22
C THR A 54 -3.33 11.95 6.21
N GLY A 55 -2.45 10.94 6.27
CA GLY A 55 -1.36 10.75 5.32
C GLY A 55 -1.85 10.37 3.93
N THR A 56 -2.88 9.53 3.84
CA THR A 56 -3.57 9.22 2.58
C THR A 56 -4.16 10.46 1.94
N ASN A 57 -4.82 11.31 2.73
CA ASN A 57 -5.41 12.56 2.23
C ASN A 57 -4.33 13.52 1.72
N LYS A 58 -3.22 13.66 2.47
CA LYS A 58 -2.06 14.47 2.04
C LYS A 58 -1.41 13.93 0.77
N LEU A 59 -1.23 12.61 0.66
CA LEU A 59 -0.68 11.96 -0.54
C LEU A 59 -1.50 12.34 -1.77
N LEU A 60 -2.82 12.21 -1.69
CA LEU A 60 -3.73 12.51 -2.80
C LEU A 60 -3.87 13.99 -3.12
N LYS A 61 -3.71 14.86 -2.12
CA LYS A 61 -3.80 16.32 -2.30
C LYS A 61 -2.53 16.91 -2.92
N ASN A 62 -1.37 16.44 -2.47
CA ASN A 62 -0.09 17.08 -2.76
C ASN A 62 0.73 16.36 -3.84
N TYR A 63 0.40 15.11 -4.15
CA TYR A 63 1.16 14.30 -5.10
C TYR A 63 0.24 13.62 -6.12
N LYS A 64 0.79 13.34 -7.31
CA LYS A 64 0.06 12.69 -8.40
C LYS A 64 0.53 11.25 -8.58
N LEU A 65 -0.37 10.30 -8.29
CA LEU A 65 -0.22 8.91 -8.71
C LEU A 65 -0.55 8.82 -10.20
N LYS A 66 0.39 8.34 -11.00
CA LYS A 66 0.27 8.18 -12.47
C LYS A 66 -0.21 6.78 -12.87
N ILE A 67 -0.47 5.93 -11.88
CA ILE A 67 -0.94 4.56 -12.03
C ILE A 67 -2.36 4.44 -11.44
N SER A 68 -3.03 3.34 -11.76
CA SER A 68 -4.34 3.02 -11.19
C SER A 68 -4.29 3.09 -9.67
N ASN A 69 -5.25 3.78 -9.07
CA ASN A 69 -5.36 3.86 -7.63
C ASN A 69 -6.82 3.86 -7.21
N GLU A 70 -7.12 3.20 -6.09
CA GLU A 70 -8.48 3.05 -5.59
C GLU A 70 -8.53 3.23 -4.07
N LYS A 71 -9.51 3.98 -3.57
CA LYS A 71 -9.73 4.13 -2.13
C LYS A 71 -10.49 2.94 -1.57
N ALA A 72 -10.02 2.41 -0.44
CA ALA A 72 -10.73 1.44 0.38
C ALA A 72 -11.36 2.14 1.60
N LYS A 73 -12.40 1.53 2.18
CA LYS A 73 -13.04 2.04 3.40
C LYS A 73 -12.20 1.73 4.64
N ASP A 74 -11.43 0.65 4.58
CA ASP A 74 -10.65 0.07 5.66
C ASP A 74 -9.71 -1.01 5.07
N LEU A 75 -8.95 -1.68 5.93
CA LEU A 75 -8.05 -2.75 5.51
C LEU A 75 -8.82 -4.01 5.04
N GLU A 76 -9.97 -4.30 5.63
CA GLU A 76 -10.84 -5.43 5.26
C GLU A 76 -11.34 -5.32 3.82
N SER A 77 -11.76 -4.13 3.39
CA SER A 77 -12.17 -3.85 2.02
C SER A 77 -11.01 -3.63 1.06
N ALA A 78 -9.80 -3.33 1.56
CA ALA A 78 -8.62 -3.12 0.72
C ALA A 78 -8.11 -4.42 0.10
N VAL A 79 -8.14 -5.54 0.84
CA VAL A 79 -7.61 -6.83 0.36
C VAL A 79 -8.40 -7.39 -0.84
N PRO A 80 -9.75 -7.46 -0.82
CA PRO A 80 -10.52 -7.89 -1.99
C PRO A 80 -10.33 -7.00 -3.21
N LYS A 81 -10.19 -5.68 -3.00
CA LYS A 81 -9.85 -4.74 -4.08
C LYS A 81 -8.49 -5.07 -4.68
N ALA A 82 -7.46 -5.25 -3.85
CA ALA A 82 -6.13 -5.64 -4.32
C ALA A 82 -6.16 -6.95 -5.11
N LEU A 83 -6.90 -7.96 -4.65
CA LEU A 83 -7.09 -9.22 -5.35
C LEU A 83 -7.75 -9.05 -6.71
N LYS A 84 -8.74 -8.16 -6.84
CA LYS A 84 -9.40 -7.87 -8.13
C LYS A 84 -8.43 -7.33 -9.19
N TYR A 85 -7.42 -6.55 -8.78
CA TYR A 85 -6.36 -6.09 -9.68
C TYR A 85 -5.24 -7.13 -9.88
N GLY A 86 -5.16 -8.12 -8.99
CA GLY A 86 -4.18 -9.20 -9.03
C GLY A 86 -4.45 -10.20 -10.14
N LYS A 87 -3.38 -10.59 -10.83
CA LYS A 87 -3.35 -11.81 -11.65
C LYS A 87 -2.28 -12.76 -11.12
N LYS A 88 -2.30 -14.00 -11.60
CA LYS A 88 -1.27 -14.99 -11.26
C LYS A 88 0.12 -14.40 -11.52
N GLY A 89 1.00 -14.47 -10.52
CA GLY A 89 2.35 -13.92 -10.56
C GLY A 89 2.49 -12.48 -10.03
N ASP A 90 1.41 -11.72 -9.88
CA ASP A 90 1.45 -10.40 -9.22
C ASP A 90 1.66 -10.56 -7.70
N ILE A 91 2.21 -9.52 -7.08
CA ILE A 91 2.49 -9.47 -5.64
C ILE A 91 1.60 -8.41 -4.99
N ILE A 92 0.77 -8.81 -4.03
CA ILE A 92 0.07 -7.87 -3.15
C ILE A 92 1.01 -7.53 -1.99
N LEU A 93 1.50 -6.30 -1.97
CA LEU A 93 2.36 -5.79 -0.91
C LEU A 93 1.53 -4.93 0.05
N PHE A 94 1.35 -5.39 1.28
CA PHE A 94 0.87 -4.53 2.35
C PHE A 94 2.06 -3.79 2.98
N SER A 95 2.25 -2.54 2.57
CA SER A 95 3.31 -1.69 3.12
C SER A 95 2.76 -0.27 3.29
N PRO A 96 2.21 0.06 4.47
CA PRO A 96 1.36 1.22 4.64
C PRO A 96 2.05 2.56 4.42
N ALA A 97 3.38 2.65 4.46
CA ALA A 97 4.22 3.88 4.43
C ALA A 97 3.93 4.88 5.58
N PHE A 98 2.74 4.86 6.15
CA PHE A 98 2.22 5.77 7.15
C PHE A 98 2.02 5.10 8.52
N ALA A 99 1.85 5.93 9.55
CA ALA A 99 1.58 5.46 10.88
C ALA A 99 0.23 4.76 10.99
N SER A 100 0.07 3.87 11.97
CA SER A 100 -1.20 3.23 12.29
C SER A 100 -2.09 4.07 13.22
N PHE A 101 -1.56 5.18 13.77
CA PHE A 101 -2.25 6.03 14.74
C PHE A 101 -3.63 6.49 14.25
N GLY A 102 -4.63 6.40 15.13
CA GLY A 102 -6.01 6.80 14.89
C GLY A 102 -6.94 5.68 14.43
N GLN A 103 -6.44 4.68 13.67
CA GLN A 103 -7.25 3.52 13.24
C GLN A 103 -6.87 2.20 13.93
N PHE A 104 -5.66 2.10 14.49
CA PHE A 104 -5.17 0.90 15.19
C PHE A 104 -4.31 1.31 16.39
N ASN A 105 -4.26 0.47 17.44
CA ASN A 105 -3.45 0.73 18.63
C ASN A 105 -1.96 0.73 18.32
N ASN A 106 -1.53 -0.11 17.37
CA ASN A 106 -0.15 -0.16 16.87
C ASN A 106 -0.07 -0.86 15.50
N GLU A 107 1.14 -0.92 14.96
CA GLU A 107 1.44 -1.55 13.68
C GLU A 107 1.28 -3.07 13.68
N TYR A 108 1.46 -3.74 14.82
CA TYR A 108 1.28 -5.19 14.96
C TYR A 108 -0.18 -5.59 14.85
N GLU A 109 -1.09 -4.85 15.47
CA GLU A 109 -2.53 -5.09 15.36
C GLU A 109 -3.00 -4.98 13.91
N ARG A 110 -2.55 -3.92 13.23
CA ARG A 110 -2.84 -3.72 11.80
C ARG A 110 -2.31 -4.87 10.93
N ASN A 111 -1.11 -5.37 11.23
CA ASN A 111 -0.55 -6.54 10.55
C ASN A 111 -1.34 -7.83 10.85
N ASN A 112 -1.73 -8.04 12.11
CA ASN A 112 -2.53 -9.19 12.52
C ASN A 112 -3.89 -9.20 11.81
N MET A 113 -4.53 -8.03 11.67
CA MET A 113 -5.76 -7.89 10.90
C MET A 113 -5.55 -8.31 9.43
N PHE A 114 -4.49 -7.81 8.78
CA PHE A 114 -4.14 -8.23 7.41
C PHE A 114 -3.98 -9.75 7.32
N LEU A 115 -3.18 -10.36 8.20
CA LEU A 115 -2.97 -11.81 8.20
C LEU A 115 -4.25 -12.60 8.43
N ASN A 116 -5.14 -12.12 9.31
CA ASN A 116 -6.42 -12.75 9.57
C ASN A 116 -7.36 -12.68 8.35
N ILE A 117 -7.38 -11.56 7.63
CA ILE A 117 -8.11 -11.44 6.36
C ILE A 117 -7.58 -12.45 5.35
N ILE A 118 -6.25 -12.53 5.18
CA ILE A 118 -5.62 -13.49 4.25
C ILE A 118 -5.94 -14.94 4.62
N LYS A 119 -5.94 -15.29 5.91
CA LYS A 119 -6.31 -16.65 6.36
C LYS A 119 -7.75 -17.03 6.01
N LYS A 120 -8.67 -16.08 5.99
CA LYS A 120 -10.09 -16.30 5.65
C LYS A 120 -10.36 -16.42 4.15
N LEU A 121 -9.38 -16.09 3.30
CA LEU A 121 -9.48 -16.17 1.83
C LEU A 121 -9.03 -17.53 1.28
N LYS A 122 -8.62 -18.45 2.15
CA LYS A 122 -8.26 -19.83 1.80
C LYS A 122 -9.46 -20.72 1.64
#